data_AF-A0A935AJU2-F1
#
_entry.id   AF-A0A935AJU2-F1
#
_cell.length_a   1.000
_cell.length_b   1.000
_cell.length_c   1.000
_cell.angle_alpha   90.00
_cell.angle_beta   90.00
_cell.angle_gamma   90.00
#
_symmetry.space_group_name_H-M   'P 1'
#
loop_
_entity.id
_entity.type
_entity.pdbx_description
1 polymer ?
#
loop_
_entity_poly.entity_id
_entity_poly.type
_entity_poly.pdbx_seq_one_letter_code
_entity_poly.pdbx_strand_id
1 'polypeptide(L)'
;MPFFNKTAEELETNFEKWLFVLKNIEKLTEIPSRLKNKIFMKFFGEAEIANLAQEERAAYEQSLKVYRDLKNVTDTAYIEGYGVAKQEAHNKFVNAIKKAISLGNSIQETAEIFEISESEVEKYLNQ
;
A
#
# COMPACT_ATOMS: atom_id res chain seq x y z
N MET A 1 -42.32 7.28 10.46
CA MET A 1 -42.92 8.56 10.90
C MET A 1 -44.36 8.65 10.42
N PRO A 2 -45.35 8.35 11.27
CA PRO A 2 -46.75 8.26 10.85
C PRO A 2 -47.43 9.61 10.55
N PHE A 3 -46.85 10.74 10.96
CA PHE A 3 -47.49 12.06 10.85
C PHE A 3 -47.01 12.98 9.71
N PHE A 4 -46.04 12.54 8.90
CA PHE A 4 -45.54 13.36 7.79
C PHE A 4 -46.02 12.83 6.45
N ASN A 5 -47.07 13.43 5.89
CA ASN A 5 -47.70 13.02 4.62
C ASN A 5 -47.69 14.14 3.56
N LYS A 6 -46.86 15.17 3.75
CA LYS A 6 -46.72 16.27 2.79
C LYS A 6 -46.07 15.78 1.49
N THR A 7 -46.59 16.26 0.37
CA THR A 7 -46.05 16.06 -0.98
C THR A 7 -44.91 17.04 -1.27
N ALA A 8 -44.16 16.81 -2.36
CA ALA A 8 -43.00 17.63 -2.71
C ALA A 8 -43.33 19.13 -2.92
N GLU A 9 -44.59 19.44 -3.26
CA GLU A 9 -45.08 20.80 -3.52
C GLU A 9 -45.45 21.55 -2.23
N GLU A 10 -45.86 20.82 -1.20
CA GLU A 10 -46.29 21.32 0.12
C GLU A 10 -45.11 21.56 1.08
N LEU A 11 -43.87 21.43 0.60
CA LEU A 11 -42.66 21.65 1.38
C LEU A 11 -42.36 23.14 1.51
N GLU A 12 -42.55 23.67 2.72
CA GLU A 12 -42.31 25.09 3.02
C GLU A 12 -41.01 25.28 3.80
N THR A 13 -40.80 24.49 4.86
CA THR A 13 -39.64 24.65 5.75
C THR A 13 -38.47 23.74 5.39
N ASN A 14 -37.24 24.14 5.74
CA ASN A 14 -36.05 23.29 5.55
C ASN A 14 -36.14 21.97 6.34
N PHE A 15 -36.79 21.98 7.50
CA PHE A 15 -37.00 20.78 8.31
C PHE A 15 -37.88 19.76 7.58
N GLU A 16 -39.00 20.20 7.00
CA GLU A 16 -39.90 19.33 6.22
C GLU A 16 -39.22 18.79 4.97
N LYS A 17 -38.36 19.60 4.33
CA LYS A 17 -37.54 19.16 3.19
C LYS A 17 -36.61 18.02 3.57
N TRP A 18 -35.91 18.11 4.70
CA TRP A 18 -35.08 17.01 5.22
C TRP A 18 -35.90 15.77 5.55
N LEU A 19 -37.07 15.94 6.19
CA LEU A 19 -37.96 14.84 6.53
C LEU A 19 -38.49 14.11 5.28
N PHE A 20 -38.85 14.88 4.25
CA PHE A 20 -39.31 14.36 2.96
C PHE A 20 -38.22 13.56 2.26
N VAL A 21 -36.99 14.11 2.20
CA VAL A 21 -35.84 13.41 1.61
C VAL A 21 -35.64 12.10 2.35
N LEU A 22 -35.46 12.13 3.68
CA LEU A 22 -35.21 10.91 4.48
C LEU A 22 -36.32 9.85 4.34
N LYS A 23 -37.60 10.27 4.27
CA LYS A 23 -38.73 9.35 4.09
C LYS A 23 -38.77 8.71 2.70
N ASN A 24 -38.33 9.44 1.67
CA ASN A 24 -38.48 9.03 0.27
C ASN A 24 -37.14 8.70 -0.41
N ILE A 25 -36.04 8.55 0.33
CA ILE A 25 -34.69 8.29 -0.22
C ILE A 25 -34.71 7.19 -1.29
N GLU A 26 -35.37 6.05 -1.03
CA GLU A 26 -35.40 4.91 -1.95
C GLU A 26 -36.24 5.15 -3.21
N LYS A 27 -37.18 6.10 -3.17
CA LYS A 27 -38.14 6.38 -4.25
C LYS A 27 -37.83 7.67 -5.01
N LEU A 28 -36.81 8.40 -4.59
CA LEU A 28 -36.45 9.71 -5.15
C LEU A 28 -35.58 9.53 -6.39
N THR A 29 -36.20 9.19 -7.53
CA THR A 29 -35.48 9.06 -8.82
C THR A 29 -35.12 10.42 -9.42
N GLU A 30 -35.91 11.46 -9.14
CA GLU A 30 -35.65 12.83 -9.59
C GLU A 30 -35.79 13.80 -8.42
N ILE A 31 -34.92 14.82 -8.40
CA ILE A 31 -34.95 15.87 -7.37
C ILE A 31 -36.08 16.85 -7.68
N PRO A 32 -37.13 16.93 -6.84
CA PRO A 32 -38.22 17.88 -7.03
C PRO A 32 -37.73 19.33 -7.01
N SER A 33 -38.34 20.20 -7.79
CA SER A 33 -37.93 21.62 -7.93
C SER A 33 -37.85 22.37 -6.59
N ARG A 34 -38.70 22.03 -5.61
CA ARG A 34 -38.68 22.63 -4.25
C ARG A 34 -37.47 22.22 -3.39
N LEU A 35 -36.79 21.14 -3.76
CA LEU A 35 -35.58 20.60 -3.13
C LEU A 35 -34.29 20.99 -3.86
N LYS A 36 -34.36 21.69 -5.00
CA LYS A 36 -33.19 22.20 -5.74
C LYS A 36 -32.57 23.42 -5.05
N ASN A 37 -32.17 23.29 -3.80
CA ASN A 37 -31.36 24.28 -3.10
C ASN A 37 -29.88 23.85 -3.07
N LYS A 38 -28.97 24.79 -2.84
CA LYS A 38 -27.52 24.55 -2.88
C LYS A 38 -27.08 23.43 -1.91
N ILE A 39 -27.75 23.30 -0.77
CA ILE A 39 -27.43 22.32 0.27
C ILE A 39 -27.80 20.90 -0.19
N PHE A 40 -29.02 20.71 -0.71
CA PHE A 40 -29.48 19.43 -1.20
C PHE A 40 -28.76 19.00 -2.49
N MET A 41 -28.44 19.93 -3.40
CA MET A 41 -27.66 19.59 -4.59
C MET A 41 -26.27 19.07 -4.22
N LYS A 42 -25.62 19.65 -3.20
CA LYS A 42 -24.35 19.14 -2.67
C LYS A 42 -24.54 17.77 -2.00
N PHE A 43 -25.58 17.61 -1.19
CA PHE A 43 -25.90 16.34 -0.52
C PHE A 43 -26.14 15.20 -1.52
N PHE A 44 -26.97 15.43 -2.55
CA PHE A 44 -27.22 14.42 -3.59
C PHE A 44 -26.00 14.16 -4.45
N GLY A 45 -25.20 15.18 -4.78
CA GLY A 45 -23.93 14.97 -5.50
C GLY A 45 -22.92 14.15 -4.69
N GLU A 46 -22.78 14.42 -3.39
CA GLU A 46 -21.93 13.61 -2.50
C GLU A 46 -22.49 12.19 -2.31
N ALA A 47 -23.81 12.03 -2.21
CA ALA A 47 -24.44 10.72 -2.12
C ALA A 47 -24.27 9.92 -3.42
N GLU A 48 -24.41 10.55 -4.59
CA GLU A 48 -24.18 9.94 -5.91
C GLU A 48 -22.72 9.52 -6.09
N ILE A 49 -21.77 10.36 -5.69
CA ILE A 49 -20.33 10.04 -5.66
C ILE A 49 -20.01 8.97 -4.60
N ALA A 50 -20.72 8.93 -3.46
CA ALA A 50 -20.57 7.84 -2.49
C ALA A 50 -21.18 6.53 -3.00
N ASN A 51 -22.13 6.60 -3.94
CA ASN A 51 -22.77 5.49 -4.62
C ASN A 51 -22.10 5.10 -5.95
N LEU A 52 -20.83 5.51 -6.17
CA LEU A 52 -20.01 5.09 -7.32
C LEU A 52 -20.23 3.61 -7.62
N ALA A 53 -20.48 3.31 -8.90
CA ALA A 53 -20.89 1.99 -9.35
C ALA A 53 -19.85 0.93 -8.94
N GLN A 54 -20.33 -0.26 -8.61
CA GLN A 54 -19.51 -1.39 -8.13
C GLN A 54 -18.30 -1.69 -9.04
N GLU A 55 -18.44 -1.41 -10.33
CA GLU A 55 -17.41 -1.55 -11.37
C GLU A 55 -16.21 -0.61 -11.17
N GLU A 56 -16.44 0.65 -10.81
CA GLU A 56 -15.37 1.64 -10.58
C GLU A 56 -14.62 1.34 -9.28
N ARG A 57 -15.33 0.88 -8.25
CA ARG A 57 -14.72 0.35 -7.02
C ARG A 57 -13.84 -0.86 -7.30
N ALA A 58 -14.33 -1.81 -8.11
CA ALA A 58 -13.58 -3.01 -8.48
C ALA A 58 -12.34 -2.67 -9.32
N ALA A 59 -12.45 -1.74 -10.27
CA ALA A 59 -11.32 -1.28 -11.08
C ALA A 59 -10.24 -0.58 -10.23
N TYR A 60 -10.66 0.22 -9.25
CA TYR A 60 -9.76 0.86 -8.30
C TYR A 60 -9.03 -0.16 -7.41
N GLU A 61 -9.77 -1.12 -6.84
CA GLU A 61 -9.19 -2.20 -6.03
C GLU A 61 -8.21 -3.07 -6.84
N GLN A 62 -8.54 -3.37 -8.10
CA GLN A 62 -7.68 -4.14 -8.98
C GLN A 62 -6.39 -3.37 -9.32
N SER A 63 -6.48 -2.06 -9.56
CA SER A 63 -5.31 -1.21 -9.79
C SER A 63 -4.39 -1.18 -8.56
N LEU A 64 -4.97 -1.07 -7.37
CA LEU A 64 -4.22 -1.09 -6.11
C LEU A 64 -3.56 -2.46 -5.86
N LYS A 65 -4.25 -3.55 -6.22
CA LYS A 65 -3.70 -4.91 -6.15
C LYS A 65 -2.48 -5.06 -7.07
N VAL A 66 -2.59 -4.63 -8.33
CA VAL A 66 -1.48 -4.70 -9.31
C VAL A 66 -0.27 -3.92 -8.79
N TYR A 67 -0.47 -2.72 -8.25
CA TYR A 67 0.62 -1.94 -7.67
C TYR A 67 1.32 -2.68 -6.51
N ARG A 68 0.54 -3.27 -5.59
CA ARG A 68 1.08 -4.03 -4.46
C ARG A 68 1.83 -5.27 -4.91
N ASP A 69 1.28 -6.01 -5.86
CA ASP A 69 1.91 -7.22 -6.41
C ASP A 69 3.25 -6.86 -7.06
N LEU A 70 3.30 -5.80 -7.87
CA LEU A 70 4.53 -5.32 -8.50
C LEU A 70 5.56 -4.90 -7.46
N LYS A 71 5.16 -4.12 -6.45
CA LYS A 71 6.07 -3.67 -5.39
C LYS A 71 6.64 -4.85 -4.60
N ASN A 72 5.81 -5.82 -4.25
CA ASN A 72 6.24 -7.00 -3.52
C ASN A 72 7.25 -7.82 -4.34
N VAL A 73 6.99 -8.01 -5.65
CA VAL A 73 7.93 -8.70 -6.55
C VAL A 73 9.27 -7.98 -6.61
N THR A 74 9.27 -6.65 -6.74
CA THR A 74 10.52 -5.87 -6.81
C THR A 74 11.29 -5.88 -5.49
N ASP A 75 10.58 -5.72 -4.37
CA ASP A 75 11.19 -5.67 -3.03
C ASP A 75 11.80 -7.04 -2.69
N THR A 76 11.08 -8.14 -2.96
CA THR A 76 11.59 -9.49 -2.76
C THR A 76 12.80 -9.78 -3.64
N ALA A 77 12.73 -9.47 -4.94
CA ALA A 77 13.87 -9.69 -5.85
C ALA A 77 15.12 -8.93 -5.42
N TYR A 78 14.97 -7.70 -4.91
CA TYR A 78 16.09 -6.91 -4.39
C TYR A 78 16.67 -7.52 -3.10
N ILE A 79 15.82 -7.90 -2.14
CA ILE A 79 16.26 -8.48 -0.86
C ILE A 79 16.98 -9.81 -1.09
N GLU A 80 16.41 -10.69 -1.91
CA GLU A 80 17.02 -11.98 -2.25
C GLU A 80 18.33 -11.78 -3.01
N GLY A 81 18.34 -10.91 -4.02
CA GLY A 81 19.55 -10.59 -4.77
C GLY A 81 20.67 -10.03 -3.90
N TYR A 82 20.34 -9.13 -2.96
CA TYR A 82 21.30 -8.61 -1.99
C TYR A 82 21.81 -9.69 -1.04
N GLY A 83 20.94 -10.59 -0.58
CA GLY A 83 21.30 -11.73 0.26
C GLY A 83 22.30 -12.66 -0.43
N VAL A 84 22.00 -13.06 -1.67
CA VAL A 84 22.88 -13.90 -2.50
C VAL A 84 24.20 -13.19 -2.75
N ALA A 85 24.18 -11.92 -3.14
CA ALA A 85 25.41 -11.14 -3.39
C ALA A 85 26.29 -11.03 -2.13
N LYS A 86 25.68 -10.80 -0.95
CA LYS A 86 26.41 -10.73 0.32
C LYS A 86 27.03 -12.08 0.67
N GLN A 87 26.31 -13.18 0.46
CA GLN A 87 26.81 -14.52 0.71
C GLN A 87 27.94 -14.90 -0.25
N GLU A 88 27.82 -14.57 -1.54
CA GLU A 88 28.88 -14.78 -2.52
C GLU A 88 30.13 -13.95 -2.20
N ALA A 89 29.95 -12.68 -1.82
CA ALA A 89 31.05 -11.82 -1.41
C ALA A 89 31.78 -12.40 -0.18
N HIS A 90 31.03 -12.88 0.80
CA HIS A 90 31.58 -13.54 1.97
C HIS A 90 32.38 -14.80 1.59
N ASN A 91 31.81 -15.68 0.76
CA ASN A 91 32.49 -16.89 0.31
C ASN A 91 33.77 -16.58 -0.49
N LYS A 92 33.72 -15.57 -1.38
CA LYS A 92 34.90 -15.12 -2.13
C LYS A 92 35.98 -14.57 -1.19
N PHE A 93 35.59 -13.81 -0.16
CA PHE A 93 36.50 -13.28 0.85
C PHE A 93 37.18 -14.40 1.65
N VAL A 94 36.41 -15.36 2.16
CA VAL A 94 36.95 -16.55 2.87
C VAL A 94 37.91 -17.34 1.99
N ASN A 95 37.55 -17.56 0.71
CA ASN A 95 38.42 -18.25 -0.23
C ASN A 95 39.71 -17.46 -0.54
N ALA A 96 39.65 -16.12 -0.58
CA ALA A 96 40.82 -15.29 -0.77
C ALA A 96 41.80 -15.41 0.42
N ILE A 97 41.28 -15.44 1.66
CA ILE A 97 42.08 -15.68 2.87
C ILE A 97 42.74 -17.07 2.81
N LYS A 98 41.95 -18.12 2.55
CA LYS A 98 42.48 -19.49 2.41
C LYS A 98 43.57 -19.58 1.34
N LYS A 99 43.38 -18.87 0.21
CA LYS A 99 44.36 -18.80 -0.88
C LYS A 99 45.63 -18.08 -0.46
N ALA A 100 45.54 -16.95 0.25
CA ALA A 100 46.70 -16.20 0.73
C ALA A 100 47.59 -17.06 1.64
N ILE A 101 46.99 -17.81 2.56
CA ILE A 101 47.70 -18.76 3.43
C ILE A 101 48.34 -19.89 2.61
N SER A 102 47.63 -20.44 1.63
CA SER A 102 48.17 -21.49 0.75
C SER A 102 49.36 -21.03 -0.11
N LEU A 103 49.45 -19.73 -0.39
CA LEU A 103 50.55 -19.11 -1.11
C LEU A 103 51.77 -18.85 -0.21
N GLY A 104 51.70 -19.18 1.08
CA GLY A 104 52.81 -19.09 2.03
C GLY A 104 52.83 -17.82 2.87
N ASN A 105 51.78 -16.97 2.81
CA ASN A 105 51.68 -15.84 3.73
C ASN A 105 51.39 -16.33 5.15
N SER A 106 51.97 -15.64 6.13
CA SER A 106 51.66 -15.87 7.55
C SER A 106 50.25 -15.36 7.90
N ILE A 107 49.73 -15.81 9.05
CA ILE A 107 48.44 -15.34 9.57
C ILE A 107 48.48 -13.84 9.85
N GLN A 108 49.61 -13.33 10.34
CA GLN A 108 49.86 -11.90 10.59
C GLN A 108 49.81 -11.07 9.31
N GLU A 109 50.55 -11.48 8.28
CA GLU A 109 50.55 -10.77 6.98
C GLU A 109 49.18 -10.82 6.32
N THR A 110 48.47 -11.95 6.43
CA THR A 110 47.11 -12.10 5.88
C THR A 110 46.11 -11.22 6.64
N ALA A 111 46.21 -11.14 7.96
CA ALA A 111 45.40 -10.24 8.79
C ALA A 111 45.61 -8.77 8.40
N GLU A 112 46.86 -8.37 8.16
CA GLU A 112 47.22 -7.02 7.71
C GLU A 112 46.70 -6.73 6.28
N ILE A 113 46.88 -7.65 5.33
CA ILE A 113 46.43 -7.49 3.93
C ILE A 113 44.91 -7.31 3.82
N PHE A 114 44.15 -8.05 4.64
CA PHE A 114 42.69 -8.04 4.59
C PHE A 114 42.06 -7.12 5.65
N GLU A 115 42.88 -6.38 6.42
CA GLU A 115 42.46 -5.46 7.49
C GLU A 115 41.52 -6.11 8.52
N ILE A 116 41.81 -7.35 8.90
CA ILE A 116 41.04 -8.13 9.89
C ILE A 116 41.93 -8.61 11.02
N SER A 117 41.31 -9.10 12.09
CA SER A 117 42.07 -9.66 13.22
C SER A 117 42.65 -11.04 12.90
N GLU A 118 43.78 -11.39 13.50
CA GLU A 118 44.39 -12.74 13.37
C GLU A 118 43.42 -13.84 13.81
N SER A 119 42.61 -13.59 14.85
CA SER A 119 41.58 -14.51 15.33
C SER A 119 40.44 -14.72 14.32
N GLU A 120 40.11 -13.72 13.51
CA GLU A 120 39.15 -13.86 12.41
C GLU A 120 39.74 -14.67 11.25
N VAL A 121 41.03 -14.48 10.93
CA VAL A 121 41.73 -15.32 9.94
C VAL A 121 41.68 -16.79 10.37
N GLU A 122 42.02 -17.08 11.63
CA GLU A 122 41.96 -18.45 12.18
C GLU A 122 40.54 -19.03 12.15
N LYS A 123 39.53 -18.21 12.47
CA LYS A 123 38.12 -18.61 12.39
C LYS A 123 37.72 -19.01 10.96
N TYR A 124 38.16 -18.26 9.94
CA TYR A 124 37.87 -18.57 8.54
C TYR A 124 38.66 -19.76 8.00
N LEU A 125 39.81 -20.08 8.58
CA LEU A 125 40.56 -21.29 8.25
C LEU A 125 39.92 -22.57 8.82
N ASN A 126 39.27 -22.47 9.98
CA ASN A 126 38.63 -23.58 10.68
C ASN A 126 37.14 -23.81 10.31
N GLN A 127 36.57 -22.97 9.43
CA GLN A 127 35.26 -23.14 8.80
C GLN A 127 35.34 -24.02 7.54
#